data_AF-G7TL78-F1
#
_entry.id   AF-G7TL78-F1
#
_cell.length_a   1.000
_cell.length_b   1.000
_cell.length_c   1.000
_cell.angle_alpha   90.00
_cell.angle_beta   90.00
_cell.angle_gamma   90.00
#
_symmetry.space_group_name_H-M   'P 1'
#
loop_
_entity.id
_entity.type
_entity.pdbx_description
1 polymer ?
#
loop_
_entity_poly.entity_id
_entity_poly.type
_entity_poly.pdbx_seq_one_letter_code
_entity_poly.pdbx_strand_id
1 'polypeptide(L)'
;MVTAVRQLGADGGLSSYHLRIQPTLALLAYRRTCRIFQQESVPDIVAQIVQEHRASNPPIAASFRLDQQLRQRRPPEVAYCHAYSEDM
;
A
#
# COMPACT_ATOMS: atom_id res chain seq x y z
N MET A 1 1.42 -2.92 11.57
CA MET A 1 0.24 -2.11 11.91
C MET A 1 -0.95 -3.04 12.11
N VAL A 2 -1.81 -2.77 13.09
CA VAL A 2 -3.05 -3.56 13.29
C VAL A 2 -4.09 -3.12 12.27
N THR A 3 -4.64 -4.03 11.48
CA THR A 3 -5.66 -3.74 10.45
C THR A 3 -7.01 -4.37 10.72
N ALA A 4 -7.09 -5.33 11.64
CA ALA A 4 -8.34 -5.85 12.16
C ALA A 4 -8.15 -6.36 13.59
N VAL A 5 -9.22 -6.29 14.38
CA VAL A 5 -9.28 -6.78 15.75
C VAL A 5 -10.57 -7.57 15.91
N ARG A 6 -10.48 -8.74 16.54
CA ARG A 6 -11.66 -9.54 16.92
C ARG A 6 -11.55 -9.97 18.37
N GLN A 7 -12.58 -9.75 19.17
CA GLN A 7 -12.69 -10.35 20.48
C GLN A 7 -13.13 -11.81 20.34
N LEU A 8 -12.45 -12.71 21.02
CA LEU A 8 -12.73 -14.15 20.96
C LEU A 8 -13.60 -14.63 22.12
N GLY A 9 -13.55 -13.93 23.25
CA GLY A 9 -14.33 -14.25 24.45
C GLY A 9 -13.69 -13.70 25.72
N ALA A 10 -14.39 -13.86 26.84
CA ALA A 10 -13.90 -13.56 28.17
C ALA A 10 -14.50 -14.55 29.17
N ASP A 11 -13.74 -14.95 30.19
CA ASP A 11 -14.14 -15.94 31.20
C ASP A 11 -14.29 -15.34 32.62
N GLY A 12 -14.25 -14.00 32.72
CA GLY A 12 -14.38 -13.26 33.98
C GLY A 12 -13.06 -12.96 34.67
N GLY A 13 -11.95 -13.61 34.29
CA GLY A 13 -10.59 -13.27 34.72
C GLY A 13 -9.71 -12.75 33.59
N LEU A 14 -9.93 -13.24 32.37
CA LEU A 14 -9.16 -12.90 31.17
C LEU A 14 -10.07 -12.66 29.97
N SER A 15 -9.57 -11.86 29.02
CA SER A 15 -10.21 -11.59 27.74
C SER A 15 -9.25 -11.93 26.61
N SER A 16 -9.75 -12.67 25.62
CA SER A 16 -8.96 -13.12 24.46
C SER A 16 -9.28 -12.28 23.22
N TYR A 17 -8.23 -11.87 22.49
CA TYR A 17 -8.33 -11.07 21.27
C TYR A 17 -7.46 -11.64 20.15
N HIS A 18 -7.92 -11.50 18.91
CA HIS A 18 -7.15 -11.78 17.71
C HIS A 18 -6.85 -10.47 16.98
N LEU A 19 -5.57 -10.20 16.73
CA LEU A 19 -5.09 -9.01 16.02
C LEU A 19 -4.51 -9.43 14.67
N ARG A 20 -5.04 -8.84 13.59
CA ARG A 20 -4.41 -8.97 12.26
C ARG A 20 -3.39 -7.87 12.10
N ILE A 21 -2.12 -8.24 12.00
CA ILE A 21 -1.01 -7.33 11.79
C ILE A 21 -0.58 -7.40 10.32
N GLN A 22 -0.46 -6.24 9.67
CA GLN A 22 0.01 -6.11 8.29
C GLN A 22 1.11 -5.05 8.17
N PRO A 23 1.94 -5.10 7.09
CA PRO A 23 2.82 -4.00 6.73
C PRO A 23 2.03 -2.71 6.55
N THR A 24 2.63 -1.55 6.85
CA THR A 24 1.95 -0.25 6.67
C THR A 24 1.56 0.03 5.23
N LEU A 25 2.27 -0.55 4.26
CA LEU A 25 1.90 -0.49 2.84
C LEU A 25 0.50 -1.06 2.56
N ALA A 26 -0.03 -1.96 3.41
CA ALA A 26 -1.38 -2.51 3.25
C ALA A 26 -2.48 -1.43 3.32
N LEU A 27 -2.17 -0.22 3.83
CA LEU A 27 -3.09 0.92 3.78
C LEU A 27 -3.45 1.35 2.35
N LEU A 28 -2.60 1.06 1.37
CA LEU A 28 -2.90 1.33 -0.04
C LEU A 28 -4.16 0.59 -0.51
N ALA A 29 -4.50 -0.56 0.09
CA ALA A 29 -5.71 -1.31 -0.27
C ALA A 29 -7.01 -0.54 0.04
N TYR A 30 -6.96 0.45 0.94
CA TYR A 30 -8.11 1.29 1.29
C TYR A 30 -8.17 2.59 0.48
N ARG A 31 -7.16 2.85 -0.38
CA ARG A 31 -7.17 4.01 -1.27
C ARG A 31 -7.92 3.67 -2.56
N ARG A 32 -8.98 4.42 -2.86
CA ARG A 32 -9.68 4.35 -4.14
C ARG A 32 -9.23 5.50 -5.05
N THR A 33 -8.69 5.16 -6.22
CA THR A 33 -8.33 6.13 -7.27
C THR A 33 -8.47 5.50 -8.63
N CYS A 34 -8.88 6.29 -9.62
CA CYS A 34 -8.87 5.92 -11.03
C CYS A 34 -7.90 6.84 -11.77
N ARG A 35 -6.82 6.28 -12.33
CA ARG A 35 -5.77 7.08 -13.01
C ARG A 35 -5.24 6.36 -14.23
N ILE A 36 -4.77 7.18 -15.17
CA ILE A 36 -4.13 6.77 -16.42
C ILE A 36 -2.70 7.28 -16.38
N PHE A 37 -1.75 6.40 -16.63
CA PHE A 37 -0.34 6.72 -16.81
C PHE A 37 0.04 6.47 -18.27
N GLN A 38 0.82 7.37 -18.86
CA GLN A 38 1.24 7.29 -20.27
C GLN A 38 2.70 7.68 -20.36
N GLN A 39 3.46 6.99 -21.22
CA GLN A 39 4.90 7.27 -21.41
C GLN A 39 5.68 7.21 -20.09
N GLU A 40 5.34 6.23 -19.24
CA GLU A 40 6.01 6.02 -17.95
C GLU A 40 6.34 4.54 -17.78
N SER A 41 7.47 4.23 -17.16
CA SER A 41 7.78 2.83 -16.84
C SER A 41 6.96 2.35 -15.64
N VAL A 42 6.62 1.06 -15.58
CA VAL A 42 5.88 0.50 -14.43
C VAL A 42 6.59 0.77 -13.08
N PRO A 43 7.92 0.64 -12.95
CA PRO A 43 8.61 1.00 -11.71
C PRO A 43 8.48 2.48 -11.33
N ASP A 44 8.39 3.39 -12.31
CA ASP A 44 8.16 4.82 -12.05
C ASP A 44 6.75 5.08 -11.57
N ILE A 45 5.75 4.46 -12.21
CA ILE A 45 4.34 4.52 -11.80
C ILE A 45 4.18 4.04 -10.35
N VAL A 46 4.73 2.87 -10.01
CA VAL A 46 4.69 2.32 -8.65
C VAL A 46 5.36 3.27 -7.65
N ALA A 47 6.50 3.83 -8.01
CA ALA A 47 7.22 4.76 -7.15
C ALA A 47 6.45 6.05 -6.91
N GLN A 48 5.80 6.59 -7.93
CA GLN A 48 4.93 7.74 -7.79
C GLN A 48 3.78 7.44 -6.82
N ILE A 49 3.06 6.33 -7.00
CA ILE A 49 1.94 5.94 -6.11
C ILE A 49 2.42 5.81 -4.67
N VAL A 50 3.54 5.13 -4.44
CA VAL A 50 4.11 4.95 -3.10
C VAL A 50 4.54 6.30 -2.51
N GLN A 51 5.17 7.17 -3.28
CA GLN A 51 5.67 8.47 -2.81
C GLN A 51 4.51 9.41 -2.43
N GLU A 52 3.46 9.46 -3.25
CA GLU A 52 2.23 10.19 -2.91
C GLU A 52 1.64 9.68 -1.60
N HIS A 53 1.56 8.35 -1.45
CA HIS A 53 0.97 7.75 -0.25
C HIS A 53 1.79 8.03 1.00
N ARG A 54 3.13 7.99 0.91
CA ARG A 54 4.03 8.38 2.00
C ARG A 54 3.87 9.86 2.36
N ALA A 55 3.75 10.74 1.37
CA ALA A 55 3.57 12.18 1.60
C ALA A 55 2.27 12.49 2.36
N SER A 56 1.18 11.75 2.07
CA SER A 56 -0.10 11.94 2.77
C SER A 56 -0.24 11.18 4.09
N ASN A 57 0.68 10.25 4.43
CA ASN A 57 0.54 9.36 5.58
C ASN A 57 1.86 9.24 6.37
N PRO A 58 2.06 10.07 7.43
CA PRO A 58 3.28 10.07 8.23
C PRO A 58 3.70 8.69 8.80
N PRO A 59 2.78 7.82 9.28
CA PRO A 59 3.17 6.50 9.76
C PRO A 59 3.80 5.61 8.67
N ILE A 60 3.34 5.72 7.43
CA ILE A 60 3.88 4.96 6.30
C ILE A 60 5.26 5.50 5.93
N ALA A 61 5.41 6.82 5.88
CA ALA A 61 6.70 7.45 5.63
C ALA A 61 7.78 7.02 6.62
N ALA A 62 7.41 6.84 7.89
CA ALA A 62 8.30 6.43 8.97
C ALA A 62 8.70 4.94 8.91
N SER A 63 7.79 4.05 8.50
CA SER A 63 8.00 2.60 8.61
C SER A 63 8.17 1.86 7.28
N PHE A 64 8.05 2.55 6.13
CA PHE A 64 8.18 1.96 4.81
C PHE A 64 9.16 2.74 3.93
N ARG A 65 10.12 2.03 3.34
CA ARG A 65 11.10 2.56 2.38
C ARG A 65 10.99 1.77 1.08
N LEU A 66 10.99 2.47 -0.04
CA LEU A 66 11.02 1.88 -1.38
C LEU A 66 12.44 2.03 -1.94
N ASP A 67 13.11 0.91 -2.20
CA ASP A 67 14.34 0.86 -2.98
C ASP A 67 14.01 0.63 -4.46
N GLN A 68 14.57 1.45 -5.35
CA GLN A 68 14.21 1.51 -6.76
C GLN A 68 15.26 0.87 -7.66
N GLN A 69 15.73 -0.32 -7.28
CA GLN A 69 16.79 -1.04 -7.98
C GLN A 69 16.47 -1.28 -9.47
N LEU A 70 15.19 -1.46 -9.82
CA LEU A 70 14.74 -1.69 -11.19
C LEU A 70 14.98 -0.49 -12.11
N ARG A 71 15.01 0.75 -11.60
CA ARG A 71 15.29 1.95 -12.43
C ARG A 71 16.65 1.89 -13.11
N GLN A 72 17.64 1.27 -12.45
CA GLN A 72 18.99 1.10 -12.99
C GLN A 72 18.99 0.26 -14.28
N ARG A 73 17.98 -0.59 -14.47
CA ARG A 73 17.85 -1.45 -15.65
C ARG A 73 17.17 -0.76 -16.83
N ARG A 74 16.77 0.52 -16.71
CA ARG A 74 16.05 1.30 -17.74
C ARG A 74 14.86 0.50 -18.30
N PRO A 75 13.86 0.19 -17.46
CA PRO A 75 12.66 -0.51 -17.90
C PRO A 75 11.96 0.30 -19.01
N PRO A 76 11.33 -0.37 -20.00
CA PRO A 76 10.63 0.32 -21.05
C PRO A 76 9.43 1.09 -20.48
N GLU A 77 9.16 2.23 -21.10
CA GLU A 77 7.93 2.96 -20.84
C GLU A 77 6.74 2.21 -21.45
N VAL A 78 5.63 2.24 -20.75
CA VAL A 78 4.37 1.74 -21.29
C VAL A 78 3.67 2.89 -22.00
N ALA A 79 3.16 2.63 -23.20
CA ALA A 79 2.35 3.62 -23.91
C ALA A 79 1.11 4.01 -23.07
N TYR A 80 0.55 3.04 -22.35
CA TYR A 80 -0.67 3.22 -21.58
C TYR A 80 -0.77 2.25 -20.40
N CYS A 81 -1.10 2.74 -19.21
CA CYS A 81 -1.41 1.93 -18.02
C CYS A 81 -2.59 2.51 -17.24
N HIS A 82 -3.55 1.65 -16.88
CA HIS A 82 -4.67 2.00 -16.00
C HIS A 82 -4.42 1.52 -14.58
N ALA A 83 -4.54 2.40 -13.60
CA ALA A 83 -4.74 2.03 -12.20
C ALA A 83 -6.21 2.24 -11.86
N TYR A 84 -6.99 1.16 -11.93
CA TYR A 84 -8.40 1.13 -11.56
C TYR A 84 -8.58 0.23 -10.34
N SER A 85 -9.38 0.67 -9.39
CA SER A 85 -9.73 -0.11 -8.21
C SER A 85 -11.13 -0.66 -8.42
N GLU A 86 -11.25 -1.96 -8.70
CA GLU A 86 -12.54 -2.63 -8.76
C GLU A 86 -13.12 -2.70 -7.33
N ASP A 87 -14.36 -2.26 -7.13
CA ASP A 87 -15.10 -2.53 -5.90
C ASP A 87 -15.50 -4.01 -5.90
N MET A 88 -15.23 -4.70 -4.78
CA MET A 88 -15.67 -6.07 -4.50
C MET A 88 -16.73 -6.04 -3.41
#